data_AF-A0A6N9TJZ3-F1
#
_entry.id   AF-A0A6N9TJZ3-F1
#
_cell.length_a   1.000
_cell.length_b   1.000
_cell.length_c   1.000
_cell.angle_alpha   90.00
_cell.angle_beta   90.00
_cell.angle_gamma   90.00
#
_symmetry.space_group_name_H-M   'P 1'
#
loop_
_entity.id
_entity.type
_entity.pdbx_description
1 polymer ?
#
loop_
_entity_poly.entity_id
_entity_poly.type
_entity_poly.pdbx_seq_one_letter_code
_entity_poly.pdbx_strand_id
1 'polypeptide(L)'
;MKINPQHLTQEVKKTPPPLRSKEEPVNPAAHTKESTNKNAEIEASRQRILSWFSRVGITPSALSLDPKKQEHALERRKKILQIQKANNLKSILNIALNVTINEQTSDNLDPDWFFAFSTLAEEIYSAPMQELWGKIFAVEVSRPGSFSLRSLQTLKSLTHRDAKVFIKAVNVASKQNNDSVPRILVGYHKRKRLLSIFKKPVPEQINLANVGLSYPDLLSLQEMKLIYASEIESGEYREGQQTSWRCVNDTFTLTCKTQGVALVYYKFTPVGSELFKLVGKNTNPLYMQNIKSILTEVFNIA
;
A
#
# COMPACT_ATOMS: atom_id res chain seq x y z
N MET A 1 -5.64 -24.57 0.13
CA MET A 1 -4.66 -25.66 0.23
C MET A 1 -5.31 -26.77 1.05
N LYS A 2 -5.80 -27.83 0.39
CA LYS A 2 -6.48 -28.95 1.05
C LYS A 2 -5.47 -30.08 1.23
N ILE A 3 -5.42 -30.69 2.41
CA ILE A 3 -4.62 -31.89 2.66
C ILE A 3 -5.60 -33.05 2.82
N ASN A 4 -5.39 -34.12 2.07
CA ASN A 4 -6.03 -35.41 2.30
C ASN A 4 -4.93 -36.50 2.33
N PRO A 5 -4.99 -37.49 3.22
CA PRO A 5 -3.97 -38.53 3.32
C PRO A 5 -4.34 -39.75 2.46
N GLN A 6 -3.35 -40.36 1.82
CA GLN A 6 -3.52 -41.67 1.16
C GLN A 6 -2.61 -42.71 1.81
N HIS A 7 -3.25 -43.76 2.32
CA HIS A 7 -2.70 -45.10 2.51
C HIS A 7 -2.36 -45.71 1.15
N LEU A 8 -1.29 -46.51 1.06
CA LEU A 8 -1.17 -47.51 0.00
C LEU A 8 -0.58 -48.83 0.52
N THR A 9 -1.22 -49.90 0.04
CA THR A 9 -1.06 -51.33 0.26
C THR A 9 0.24 -51.93 -0.30
N GLN A 10 0.65 -53.04 0.30
CA GLN A 10 1.76 -53.90 -0.13
C GLN A 10 1.40 -54.69 -1.40
N GLU A 11 2.32 -54.74 -2.36
CA GLU A 11 2.44 -55.87 -3.31
C GLU A 11 3.91 -56.24 -3.50
N VAL A 12 4.18 -57.54 -3.37
CA VAL A 12 5.49 -58.18 -3.49
C VAL A 12 5.66 -58.75 -4.90
N LYS A 13 6.76 -58.44 -5.59
CA LYS A 13 7.28 -59.26 -6.69
C LYS A 13 8.80 -59.44 -6.61
N LYS A 14 9.22 -60.66 -6.95
CA LYS A 14 10.48 -61.36 -6.67
C LYS A 14 11.69 -60.87 -7.47
N THR A 15 12.87 -61.03 -6.85
CA THR A 15 14.25 -60.78 -7.31
C THR A 15 14.84 -61.84 -8.26
N PRO A 16 15.84 -61.45 -9.08
CA PRO A 16 16.98 -62.30 -9.46
C PRO A 16 18.35 -61.79 -8.89
N PRO A 17 19.44 -62.59 -9.01
CA PRO A 17 20.54 -62.70 -8.02
C PRO A 17 21.76 -61.75 -8.27
N PRO A 18 22.79 -61.75 -7.39
CA PRO A 18 23.53 -60.54 -7.03
C PRO A 18 24.75 -60.27 -7.91
N LEU A 19 24.94 -58.99 -8.27
CA LEU A 19 26.21 -58.46 -8.74
C LEU A 19 26.91 -57.75 -7.57
N ARG A 20 28.09 -58.28 -7.25
CA ARG A 20 29.02 -57.84 -6.22
C ARG A 20 29.46 -56.39 -6.49
N SER A 21 29.02 -55.45 -5.67
CA SER A 21 29.61 -54.11 -5.57
C SER A 21 29.89 -53.78 -4.11
N LYS A 22 31.11 -53.29 -3.90
CA LYS A 22 31.80 -53.02 -2.65
C LYS A 22 30.95 -52.19 -1.68
N GLU A 23 31.00 -52.56 -0.40
CA GLU A 23 30.62 -51.68 0.70
C GLU A 23 31.53 -50.44 0.67
N GLU A 24 31.00 -49.31 0.20
CA GLU A 24 31.50 -48.00 0.62
C GLU A 24 30.83 -47.66 1.96
N PRO A 25 31.60 -47.23 2.99
CA PRO A 25 31.03 -46.90 4.27
C PRO A 25 30.14 -45.66 4.14
N VAL A 26 28.84 -45.84 4.35
CA VAL A 26 27.88 -44.74 4.53
C VAL A 26 28.35 -43.88 5.69
N ASN A 27 28.77 -42.66 5.39
CA ASN A 27 29.17 -41.68 6.39
C ASN A 27 27.92 -41.16 7.14
N PRO A 28 27.70 -41.50 8.43
CA PRO A 28 26.50 -41.10 9.18
C PRO A 28 26.43 -39.58 9.42
N ALA A 29 27.53 -38.86 9.20
CA ALA A 29 27.65 -37.44 9.53
C ALA A 29 26.86 -36.51 8.58
N ALA A 30 26.53 -36.94 7.36
CA ALA A 30 25.82 -36.09 6.40
C ALA A 30 24.31 -36.00 6.72
N HIS A 31 23.65 -37.11 7.02
CA HIS A 31 22.23 -37.14 7.40
C HIS A 31 21.96 -36.54 8.78
N THR A 32 22.93 -36.62 9.70
CA THR A 32 22.78 -36.10 11.06
C THR A 32 22.86 -34.56 11.10
N LYS A 33 23.65 -33.91 10.25
CA LYS A 33 23.75 -32.44 10.23
C LYS A 33 22.49 -31.76 9.69
N GLU A 34 21.84 -32.37 8.70
CA GLU A 34 20.63 -31.82 8.08
C GLU A 34 19.38 -31.97 8.96
N SER A 35 19.26 -33.07 9.72
CA SER A 35 18.19 -33.26 10.71
C SER A 35 18.36 -32.36 11.93
N THR A 36 19.61 -32.14 12.38
CA THR A 36 19.90 -31.26 13.53
C THR A 36 19.59 -29.80 13.20
N ASN A 37 19.86 -29.36 11.97
CA ASN A 37 19.54 -28.00 11.52
C ASN A 37 18.03 -27.74 11.41
N LYS A 38 17.25 -28.71 10.88
CA LYS A 38 15.78 -28.64 10.84
C LYS A 38 15.15 -28.57 12.23
N ASN A 39 15.67 -29.33 13.20
CA ASN A 39 15.18 -29.31 14.57
C ASN A 39 15.46 -27.95 15.26
N ALA A 40 16.62 -27.35 15.01
CA ALA A 40 16.96 -26.02 15.50
C ALA A 40 16.06 -24.92 14.90
N GLU A 41 15.76 -25.00 13.59
CA GLU A 41 14.84 -24.06 12.92
C GLU A 41 13.41 -24.15 13.46
N ILE A 42 12.92 -25.37 13.73
CA ILE A 42 11.60 -25.61 14.33
C ILE A 42 11.53 -25.02 15.74
N GLU A 43 12.54 -25.24 16.57
CA GLU A 43 12.56 -24.69 17.92
C GLU A 43 12.66 -23.15 17.89
N ALA A 44 13.47 -22.58 17.00
CA ALA A 44 13.52 -21.14 16.79
C ALA A 44 12.17 -20.58 16.31
N SER A 45 11.43 -21.31 15.47
CA SER A 45 10.07 -20.93 15.07
C SER A 45 9.10 -20.97 16.25
N ARG A 46 9.15 -22.02 17.07
CA ARG A 46 8.34 -22.18 18.30
C ARG A 46 8.59 -21.03 19.28
N GLN A 47 9.85 -20.69 19.54
CA GLN A 47 10.20 -19.57 20.42
C GLN A 47 9.71 -18.23 19.88
N ARG A 48 9.79 -18.01 18.55
CA ARG A 48 9.22 -16.83 17.90
C ARG A 48 7.71 -16.75 18.11
N ILE A 49 6.98 -17.85 17.90
CA ILE A 49 5.53 -17.91 18.15
C ILE A 49 5.21 -17.55 19.61
N LEU A 50 5.90 -18.17 20.57
CA LEU A 50 5.71 -17.90 22.00
C LEU A 50 6.01 -16.44 22.35
N SER A 51 7.04 -15.84 21.74
CA SER A 51 7.39 -14.43 21.95
C SER A 51 6.33 -13.45 21.44
N TRP A 52 5.57 -13.82 20.40
CA TRP A 52 4.46 -12.99 19.90
C TRP A 52 3.22 -13.12 20.75
N PHE A 53 2.86 -14.34 21.15
CA PHE A 53 1.71 -14.56 22.02
C PHE A 53 1.92 -13.95 23.41
N SER A 54 3.14 -13.95 23.93
CA SER A 54 3.43 -13.34 25.23
C SER A 54 3.19 -11.82 25.24
N ARG A 55 3.41 -11.13 24.10
CA ARG A 55 3.09 -9.70 23.95
C ARG A 55 1.61 -9.43 24.15
N VAL A 56 0.72 -10.32 23.72
CA VAL A 56 -0.73 -10.17 23.93
C VAL A 56 -1.22 -10.84 25.22
N GLY A 57 -0.29 -11.12 26.15
CA GLY A 57 -0.60 -11.69 27.46
C GLY A 57 -0.95 -13.17 27.45
N ILE A 58 -0.61 -13.91 26.40
CA ILE A 58 -0.85 -15.35 26.27
C ILE A 58 0.47 -16.12 26.46
N THR A 59 0.50 -17.00 27.45
CA THR A 59 1.63 -17.89 27.75
C THR A 59 1.17 -19.35 27.76
N PRO A 60 2.06 -20.35 27.67
CA PRO A 60 1.67 -21.77 27.75
C PRO A 60 0.89 -22.13 29.02
N SER A 61 1.13 -21.41 30.13
CA SER A 61 0.36 -21.55 31.37
C SER A 61 -1.11 -21.15 31.25
N ALA A 62 -1.49 -20.36 30.23
CA ALA A 62 -2.88 -20.03 29.92
C ALA A 62 -3.69 -21.23 29.38
N LEU A 63 -3.03 -22.37 29.08
CA LEU A 63 -3.70 -23.63 28.72
C LEU A 63 -4.21 -24.40 29.96
N SER A 64 -4.04 -23.87 31.17
CA SER A 64 -4.57 -24.49 32.38
C SER A 64 -6.11 -24.49 32.38
N LEU A 65 -6.69 -25.62 32.79
CA LEU A 65 -8.14 -25.78 32.95
C LEU A 65 -8.64 -25.40 34.36
N ASP A 66 -7.76 -24.92 35.23
CA ASP A 66 -8.12 -24.48 36.59
C ASP A 66 -8.80 -23.10 36.55
N PRO A 67 -10.07 -22.98 37.00
CA PRO A 67 -10.83 -21.73 36.92
C PRO A 67 -10.12 -20.52 37.53
N LYS A 68 -9.44 -20.68 38.67
CA LYS A 68 -8.74 -19.56 39.34
C LYS A 68 -7.54 -19.08 38.53
N LYS A 69 -6.79 -20.01 37.93
CA LYS A 69 -5.66 -19.68 37.05
C LYS A 69 -6.12 -19.03 35.76
N GLN A 70 -7.28 -19.43 35.23
CA GLN A 70 -7.88 -18.80 34.06
C GLN A 70 -8.29 -17.35 34.34
N GLU A 71 -8.95 -17.09 35.46
CA GLU A 71 -9.35 -15.73 35.86
C GLU A 71 -8.14 -14.80 36.00
N HIS A 72 -7.13 -15.21 36.76
CA HIS A 72 -5.89 -14.43 36.90
C HIS A 72 -5.17 -14.21 35.55
N ALA A 73 -5.19 -15.19 34.65
CA ALA A 73 -4.61 -15.04 33.31
C ALA A 73 -5.39 -14.01 32.47
N LEU A 74 -6.73 -13.99 32.56
CA LEU A 74 -7.58 -13.03 31.87
C LEU A 74 -7.37 -11.60 32.39
N GLU A 75 -7.30 -11.41 33.71
CA GLU A 75 -7.01 -10.12 34.33
C GLU A 75 -5.64 -9.58 33.91
N ARG A 76 -4.62 -10.44 33.96
CA ARG A 76 -3.27 -10.10 33.52
C ARG A 76 -3.27 -9.68 32.05
N ARG A 77 -3.94 -10.46 31.19
CA ARG A 77 -4.07 -10.14 29.75
C ARG A 77 -4.75 -8.78 29.54
N LYS A 78 -5.86 -8.52 30.24
CA LYS A 78 -6.56 -7.23 30.16
C LYS A 78 -5.62 -6.08 30.51
N LYS A 79 -4.86 -6.20 31.61
CA LYS A 79 -3.88 -5.17 32.02
C LYS A 79 -2.79 -4.96 30.97
N ILE A 80 -2.23 -6.03 30.41
CA ILE A 80 -1.19 -5.95 29.36
C ILE A 80 -1.72 -5.17 28.14
N LEU A 81 -2.91 -5.52 27.65
CA LEU A 81 -3.51 -4.86 26.48
C LEU A 81 -3.78 -3.37 26.74
N GLN A 82 -4.30 -3.03 27.92
CA GLN A 82 -4.57 -1.63 28.29
C GLN A 82 -3.28 -0.80 28.38
N ILE A 83 -2.21 -1.36 28.96
CA ILE A 83 -0.90 -0.70 29.00
C ILE A 83 -0.36 -0.47 27.58
N GLN A 84 -0.48 -1.47 26.70
CA GLN A 84 -0.03 -1.33 25.31
C GLN A 84 -0.80 -0.27 24.54
N LYS A 85 -2.13 -0.27 24.64
CA LYS A 85 -3.00 0.75 24.04
C LYS A 85 -2.60 2.16 24.50
N ALA A 86 -2.43 2.36 25.80
CA ALA A 86 -1.97 3.62 26.36
C ALA A 86 -0.55 4.01 25.86
N ASN A 87 0.37 3.05 25.74
CA ASN A 87 1.72 3.31 25.25
C ASN A 87 1.74 3.70 23.77
N ASN A 88 0.88 3.09 22.94
CA ASN A 88 0.72 3.47 21.54
C ASN A 88 0.28 4.93 21.41
N LEU A 89 -0.72 5.35 22.20
CA LEU A 89 -1.18 6.74 22.24
C LEU A 89 -0.09 7.69 22.73
N LYS A 90 0.67 7.33 23.77
CA LYS A 90 1.81 8.13 24.25
C LYS A 90 2.88 8.33 23.18
N SER A 91 3.18 7.29 22.39
CA SER A 91 4.15 7.36 21.30
C SER A 91 3.66 8.33 20.20
N ILE A 92 2.39 8.19 19.78
CA ILE A 92 1.76 9.06 18.79
C ILE A 92 1.72 10.52 19.27
N LEU A 93 1.36 10.75 20.53
CA LEU A 93 1.39 12.08 21.15
C LEU A 93 2.80 12.69 21.10
N ASN A 94 3.81 11.94 21.53
CA ASN A 94 5.20 12.42 21.51
C ASN A 94 5.66 12.78 20.09
N ILE A 95 5.28 11.98 19.10
CA ILE A 95 5.59 12.27 17.70
C ILE A 95 4.89 13.55 17.27
N ALA A 96 3.57 13.67 17.49
CA ALA A 96 2.79 14.82 17.08
C ALA A 96 3.31 16.14 17.67
N LEU A 97 3.70 16.14 18.94
CA LEU A 97 4.28 17.31 19.61
C LEU A 97 5.60 17.79 18.98
N ASN A 98 6.33 16.90 18.29
CA ASN A 98 7.59 17.21 17.63
C ASN A 98 7.42 17.55 16.13
N VAL A 99 6.19 17.57 15.61
CA VAL A 99 5.92 17.98 14.22
C VAL A 99 5.78 19.49 14.15
N THR A 100 6.65 20.14 13.38
CA THR A 100 6.56 21.59 13.12
C THR A 100 5.59 21.86 11.97
N ILE A 101 4.60 22.73 12.21
CA ILE A 101 3.63 23.17 11.20
C ILE A 101 3.58 24.70 11.19
N ASN A 102 3.87 25.28 10.02
CA ASN A 102 3.99 26.73 9.85
C ASN A 102 2.65 27.44 9.56
N GLU A 103 1.63 26.69 9.16
CA GLU A 103 0.31 27.22 8.80
C GLU A 103 -0.75 26.61 9.72
N GLN A 104 -1.48 27.43 10.46
CA GLN A 104 -2.57 27.01 11.35
C GLN A 104 -3.83 27.81 11.04
N THR A 105 -4.96 27.10 10.98
CA THR A 105 -6.29 27.70 10.90
C THR A 105 -6.83 27.97 12.30
N SER A 106 -7.78 28.91 12.44
CA SER A 106 -8.44 29.21 13.71
C SER A 106 -9.54 28.21 14.10
N ASP A 107 -9.83 27.23 13.24
CA ASP A 107 -10.90 26.26 13.45
C ASP A 107 -10.55 25.25 14.53
N ASN A 108 -11.56 24.80 15.28
CA ASN A 108 -11.39 23.81 16.32
C ASN A 108 -11.41 22.39 15.75
N LEU A 109 -10.63 21.50 16.37
CA LEU A 109 -10.68 20.07 16.08
C LEU A 109 -12.05 19.49 16.46
N ASP A 110 -12.63 18.69 15.57
CA ASP A 110 -13.85 17.94 15.83
C ASP A 110 -13.62 16.88 16.94
N PRO A 111 -14.34 16.95 18.08
CA PRO A 111 -14.22 15.96 19.15
C PRO A 111 -14.54 14.53 18.70
N ASP A 112 -15.54 14.34 17.84
CA ASP A 112 -15.93 13.00 17.36
C ASP A 112 -14.82 12.41 16.51
N TRP A 113 -14.18 13.24 15.68
CA TRP A 113 -13.00 12.85 14.94
C TRP A 113 -11.86 12.44 15.88
N PHE A 114 -11.60 13.21 16.94
CA PHE A 114 -10.53 12.92 17.89
C PHE A 114 -10.73 11.60 18.63
N PHE A 115 -11.94 11.33 19.12
CA PHE A 115 -12.23 10.08 19.84
C PHE A 115 -12.18 8.87 18.89
N ALA A 116 -12.65 9.02 17.66
CA ALA A 116 -12.50 7.98 16.64
C ALA A 116 -11.03 7.75 16.25
N PHE A 117 -10.25 8.82 16.05
CA PHE A 117 -8.81 8.74 15.81
C PHE A 117 -8.11 8.00 16.95
N SER A 118 -8.38 8.37 18.20
CA SER A 118 -7.77 7.78 19.39
C SER A 118 -8.05 6.28 19.49
N THR A 119 -9.29 5.88 19.20
CA THR A 119 -9.70 4.46 19.17
C THR A 119 -8.97 3.65 18.09
N LEU A 120 -8.67 4.25 16.94
CA LEU A 120 -7.91 3.58 15.91
C LEU A 120 -6.40 3.56 16.23
N ALA A 121 -5.88 4.67 16.75
CA ALA A 121 -4.48 4.91 17.08
C ALA A 121 -3.94 3.99 18.18
N GLU A 122 -4.76 3.67 19.18
CA GLU A 122 -4.37 2.76 20.27
C GLU A 122 -4.05 1.33 19.79
N GLU A 123 -4.44 0.96 18.57
CA GLU A 123 -4.17 -0.34 17.95
C GLU A 123 -3.02 -0.29 16.91
N ILE A 124 -2.26 0.81 16.88
CA ILE A 124 -1.11 0.98 15.98
C ILE A 124 0.20 0.66 16.71
N TYR A 125 0.77 -0.52 16.42
CA TYR A 125 1.90 -1.07 17.16
C TYR A 125 3.28 -0.89 16.48
N SER A 126 3.33 -0.56 15.18
CA SER A 126 4.61 -0.41 14.46
C SER A 126 5.08 1.04 14.49
N ALA A 127 6.37 1.25 14.77
CA ALA A 127 6.95 2.60 14.87
C ALA A 127 6.74 3.46 13.60
N PRO A 128 6.92 2.95 12.36
CA PRO A 128 6.65 3.74 11.15
C PRO A 128 5.19 4.19 11.02
N MET A 129 4.24 3.36 11.45
CA MET A 129 2.83 3.75 11.46
C MET A 129 2.53 4.73 12.58
N GLN A 130 3.13 4.56 13.77
CA GLN A 130 2.99 5.56 14.84
C GLN A 130 3.50 6.93 14.40
N GLU A 131 4.61 6.98 13.65
CA GLU A 131 5.12 8.22 13.05
C GLU A 131 4.11 8.86 12.10
N LEU A 132 3.53 8.05 11.21
CA LEU A 132 2.51 8.50 10.27
C LEU A 132 1.26 9.04 10.98
N TRP A 133 0.78 8.33 12.00
CA TRP A 133 -0.39 8.71 12.79
C TRP A 133 -0.13 9.98 13.61
N GLY A 134 1.07 10.16 14.16
CA GLY A 134 1.47 11.41 14.83
C GLY A 134 1.48 12.61 13.88
N LYS A 135 2.01 12.44 12.65
CA LYS A 135 1.97 13.47 11.60
C LYS A 135 0.55 13.80 11.16
N ILE A 136 -0.31 12.80 10.97
CA ILE A 136 -1.73 13.00 10.65
C ILE A 136 -2.40 13.83 11.74
N PHE A 137 -2.19 13.48 13.01
CA PHE A 137 -2.78 14.21 14.12
C PHE A 137 -2.32 15.66 14.18
N ALA A 138 -1.03 15.92 14.03
CA ALA A 138 -0.49 17.27 14.02
C ALA A 138 -1.10 18.13 12.89
N VAL A 139 -1.23 17.56 11.68
CA VAL A 139 -1.86 18.23 10.53
C VAL A 139 -3.34 18.49 10.78
N GLU A 140 -4.08 17.53 11.34
CA GLU A 140 -5.50 17.70 11.63
C GLU A 140 -5.75 18.77 12.69
N VAL A 141 -4.92 18.83 13.74
CA VAL A 141 -4.98 19.88 14.77
C VAL A 141 -4.70 21.26 14.16
N SER A 142 -3.75 21.35 13.23
CA SER A 142 -3.39 22.62 12.60
C SER A 142 -4.38 23.06 11.52
N ARG A 143 -5.02 22.09 10.86
CA ARG A 143 -5.98 22.32 9.77
C ARG A 143 -7.06 21.23 9.80
N PRO A 144 -8.12 21.40 10.63
CA PRO A 144 -9.23 20.46 10.69
C PRO A 144 -9.86 20.19 9.32
N GLY A 145 -10.32 18.97 9.10
CA GLY A 145 -10.85 18.48 7.82
C GLY A 145 -9.77 18.04 6.83
N SER A 146 -8.51 17.90 7.25
CA SER A 146 -7.42 17.47 6.38
C SER A 146 -7.45 15.98 6.07
N PHE A 147 -7.92 15.17 7.03
CA PHE A 147 -8.08 13.73 6.95
C PHE A 147 -9.45 13.30 7.48
N SER A 148 -10.20 12.58 6.66
CA SER A 148 -11.48 11.99 7.04
C SER A 148 -11.30 10.70 7.86
N LEU A 149 -12.33 10.31 8.62
CA LEU A 149 -12.38 9.01 9.29
C LEU A 149 -12.22 7.83 8.33
N ARG A 150 -12.73 7.97 7.10
CA ARG A 150 -12.57 6.95 6.04
C ARG A 150 -11.09 6.76 5.67
N SER A 151 -10.31 7.84 5.64
CA SER A 151 -8.87 7.76 5.39
C SER A 151 -8.13 7.08 6.52
N LEU A 152 -8.49 7.34 7.79
CA LEU A 152 -7.91 6.66 8.95
C LEU A 152 -8.19 5.15 8.92
N GLN A 153 -9.44 4.77 8.64
CA GLN A 153 -9.84 3.37 8.51
C GLN A 153 -9.11 2.67 7.37
N THR A 154 -9.04 3.32 6.20
CA THR A 154 -8.31 2.79 5.04
C THR A 154 -6.85 2.60 5.40
N LEU A 155 -6.20 3.63 5.95
CA LEU A 155 -4.80 3.58 6.35
C LEU A 155 -4.49 2.46 7.34
N LYS A 156 -5.37 2.22 8.32
CA LYS A 156 -5.22 1.12 9.28
C LYS A 156 -5.24 -0.26 8.60
N SER A 157 -5.97 -0.40 7.49
CA SER A 157 -6.11 -1.65 6.75
C SER A 157 -5.00 -1.88 5.70
N LEU A 158 -4.24 -0.86 5.32
CA LEU A 158 -3.22 -0.99 4.28
C LEU A 158 -2.07 -1.88 4.75
N THR A 159 -1.76 -2.90 3.96
CA THR A 159 -0.58 -3.73 4.16
C THR A 159 0.69 -3.05 3.64
N HIS A 160 1.85 -3.63 3.94
CA HIS A 160 3.11 -3.16 3.36
C HIS A 160 3.14 -3.27 1.82
N ARG A 161 2.47 -4.27 1.26
CA ARG A 161 2.34 -4.45 -0.20
C ARG A 161 1.50 -3.33 -0.79
N ASP A 162 0.37 -3.03 -0.16
CA ASP A 162 -0.55 -1.97 -0.56
C ASP A 162 0.12 -0.60 -0.58
N ALA A 163 0.88 -0.29 0.47
CA ALA A 163 1.65 0.94 0.55
C ALA A 163 2.66 1.07 -0.61
N LYS A 164 3.34 -0.02 -0.97
CA LYS A 164 4.26 -0.03 -2.14
C LYS A 164 3.52 0.24 -3.45
N VAL A 165 2.34 -0.34 -3.62
CA VAL A 165 1.49 -0.09 -4.80
C VAL A 165 1.05 1.37 -4.84
N PHE A 166 0.63 1.93 -3.71
CA PHE A 166 0.22 3.33 -3.62
C PHE A 166 1.37 4.30 -3.90
N ILE A 167 2.59 4.02 -3.42
CA ILE A 167 3.78 4.83 -3.74
C ILE A 167 4.04 4.89 -5.24
N LYS A 168 3.90 3.76 -5.97
CA LYS A 168 4.05 3.76 -7.43
C LYS A 168 3.06 4.73 -8.09
N ALA A 169 1.79 4.69 -7.69
CA ALA A 169 0.75 5.58 -8.20
C ALA A 169 1.03 7.05 -7.87
N VAL A 170 1.48 7.34 -6.65
CA VAL A 170 1.85 8.69 -6.20
C VAL A 170 2.96 9.29 -7.08
N ASN A 171 3.96 8.49 -7.48
CA ASN A 171 5.09 8.94 -8.28
C ASN A 171 4.76 9.22 -9.75
N VAL A 172 3.57 8.84 -10.22
CA VAL A 172 3.08 9.10 -11.58
C VAL A 172 1.80 9.96 -11.59
N ALA A 173 1.38 10.47 -10.43
CA ALA A 173 0.20 11.32 -10.33
C ALA A 173 0.56 12.80 -10.50
N SER A 174 -0.23 13.48 -11.32
CA SER A 174 -0.17 14.91 -11.57
C SER A 174 -1.35 15.61 -10.90
N LYS A 175 -1.13 16.82 -10.38
CA LYS A 175 -2.19 17.74 -9.96
C LYS A 175 -2.29 18.90 -10.93
N GLN A 176 -3.48 19.39 -11.16
CA GLN A 176 -3.69 20.65 -11.89
C GLN A 176 -3.53 21.82 -10.89
N ASN A 177 -3.03 22.98 -11.31
CA ASN A 177 -2.73 24.09 -10.38
C ASN A 177 -3.93 24.51 -9.49
N ASN A 178 -5.16 24.43 -10.02
CA ASN A 178 -6.39 24.82 -9.31
C ASN A 178 -7.20 23.62 -8.80
N ASP A 179 -6.67 22.40 -8.88
CA ASP A 179 -7.33 21.20 -8.40
C ASP A 179 -6.39 20.41 -7.48
N SER A 180 -6.83 20.23 -6.24
CA SER A 180 -6.07 19.47 -5.25
C SER A 180 -6.08 17.96 -5.51
N VAL A 181 -6.99 17.46 -6.35
CA VAL A 181 -7.18 16.04 -6.61
C VAL A 181 -6.09 15.51 -7.55
N PRO A 182 -5.24 14.55 -7.11
CA PRO A 182 -4.26 13.90 -7.96
C PRO A 182 -4.91 13.05 -9.05
N ARG A 183 -4.27 13.01 -10.21
CA ARG A 183 -4.71 12.26 -11.39
C ARG A 183 -3.52 11.59 -12.06
N ILE A 184 -3.66 10.34 -12.46
CA ILE A 184 -2.65 9.62 -13.26
C ILE A 184 -3.01 9.85 -14.72
N LEU A 185 -2.28 10.74 -15.41
CA LEU A 185 -2.52 11.02 -16.82
C LEU A 185 -2.06 9.82 -17.64
N VAL A 186 -2.95 9.31 -18.50
CA VAL A 186 -2.67 8.16 -19.36
C VAL A 186 -2.54 8.61 -20.81
N GLY A 187 -3.26 9.65 -21.21
CA GLY A 187 -3.13 10.19 -22.56
C GLY A 187 -4.26 11.16 -22.89
N TYR A 188 -4.77 11.08 -24.11
CA TYR A 188 -5.84 11.94 -24.59
C TYR A 188 -6.79 11.17 -25.51
N HIS A 189 -8.03 11.66 -25.63
CA HIS A 189 -8.95 11.29 -26.68
C HIS A 189 -9.14 12.48 -27.62
N LYS A 190 -9.26 12.21 -28.92
CA LYS A 190 -9.52 13.24 -29.94
C LYS A 190 -10.69 12.82 -30.81
N ARG A 191 -11.72 13.66 -30.88
CA ARG A 191 -12.85 13.43 -31.79
C ARG A 191 -12.35 13.36 -33.24
N LYS A 192 -12.61 12.23 -33.90
CA LYS A 192 -12.22 12.00 -35.30
C LYS A 192 -13.00 12.93 -36.22
N ARG A 193 -12.30 13.72 -37.02
CA ARG A 193 -12.89 14.40 -38.19
C ARG A 193 -13.05 13.37 -39.33
N LEU A 194 -14.10 13.51 -40.12
CA LEU A 194 -14.52 12.60 -41.22
C LEU A 194 -13.41 12.28 -42.27
N LEU A 195 -12.28 12.99 -42.27
CA LEU A 195 -11.16 12.85 -43.20
C LEU A 195 -9.89 12.21 -42.59
N SER A 196 -9.92 11.75 -41.33
CA SER A 196 -8.72 11.27 -40.62
C SER A 196 -8.22 9.85 -40.99
N ILE A 197 -8.76 9.26 -42.06
CA ILE A 197 -8.55 7.85 -42.46
C ILE A 197 -7.11 7.57 -42.93
N PHE A 198 -6.37 8.60 -43.35
CA PHE A 198 -5.02 8.46 -43.94
C PHE A 198 -3.84 8.65 -42.98
N LYS A 199 -4.10 8.84 -41.66
CA LYS A 199 -3.02 9.01 -40.67
C LYS A 199 -2.71 7.70 -39.95
N LYS A 200 -1.43 7.41 -39.71
CA LYS A 200 -1.00 6.30 -38.85
C LYS A 200 -1.63 6.47 -37.46
N PRO A 201 -2.18 5.40 -36.86
CA PRO A 201 -2.69 5.46 -35.50
C PRO A 201 -1.53 5.71 -34.54
N VAL A 202 -1.51 6.89 -33.93
CA VAL A 202 -0.61 7.17 -32.80
C VAL A 202 -1.30 6.64 -31.55
N PRO A 203 -0.58 5.95 -30.64
CA PRO A 203 -1.17 5.54 -29.38
C PRO A 203 -1.69 6.76 -28.62
N GLU A 204 -3.01 6.79 -28.40
CA GLU A 204 -3.72 7.82 -27.63
C GLU A 204 -3.38 7.75 -26.12
N GLN A 205 -2.72 6.67 -25.67
CA GLN A 205 -2.45 6.36 -24.27
C GLN A 205 -1.06 5.71 -24.07
N ILE A 206 -0.41 6.00 -22.93
CA ILE A 206 0.81 5.31 -22.49
C ILE A 206 0.47 3.95 -21.86
N ASN A 207 1.37 2.98 -22.00
CA ASN A 207 1.31 1.77 -21.19
C ASN A 207 1.90 2.03 -19.80
N LEU A 208 1.04 2.09 -18.78
CA LEU A 208 1.43 2.36 -17.39
C LEU A 208 2.38 1.29 -16.81
N ALA A 209 2.33 0.05 -17.30
CA ALA A 209 3.22 -1.01 -16.82
C ALA A 209 4.70 -0.70 -17.12
N ASN A 210 4.96 -0.04 -18.26
CA ASN A 210 6.32 0.35 -18.66
C ASN A 210 6.91 1.45 -17.77
N VAL A 211 6.07 2.15 -17.00
CA VAL A 211 6.49 3.22 -16.08
C VAL A 211 6.38 2.82 -14.61
N GLY A 212 6.19 1.51 -14.36
CA GLY A 212 6.20 0.93 -13.02
C GLY A 212 4.82 0.81 -12.35
N LEU A 213 3.72 1.07 -13.07
CA LEU A 213 2.36 0.92 -12.56
C LEU A 213 1.56 -0.07 -13.43
N SER A 214 1.57 -1.33 -13.05
CA SER A 214 0.92 -2.41 -13.81
C SER A 214 -0.61 -2.40 -13.67
N TYR A 215 -1.31 -3.13 -14.54
CA TYR A 215 -2.76 -3.29 -14.42
C TYR A 215 -3.19 -3.95 -13.08
N PRO A 216 -2.52 -5.00 -12.57
CA PRO A 216 -2.79 -5.51 -11.22
C PRO A 216 -2.57 -4.48 -10.11
N ASP A 217 -1.60 -3.57 -10.28
CA ASP A 217 -1.42 -2.45 -9.34
C ASP A 217 -2.66 -1.53 -9.37
N LEU A 218 -3.19 -1.20 -10.55
CA LEU A 218 -4.44 -0.42 -10.69
C LEU A 218 -5.64 -1.10 -10.04
N LEU A 219 -5.82 -2.41 -10.27
CA LEU A 219 -6.90 -3.17 -9.63
C LEU A 219 -6.79 -3.13 -8.10
N SER A 220 -5.58 -3.27 -7.57
CA SER A 220 -5.33 -3.17 -6.12
C SER A 220 -5.71 -1.78 -5.59
N LEU A 221 -5.34 -0.71 -6.31
CA LEU A 221 -5.70 0.68 -5.93
C LEU A 221 -7.21 0.91 -5.91
N GLN A 222 -7.96 0.27 -6.81
CA GLN A 222 -9.41 0.35 -6.89
C GLN A 222 -10.09 -0.47 -5.79
N GLU A 223 -9.54 -1.64 -5.45
CA GLU A 223 -10.00 -2.47 -4.34
C GLU A 223 -9.85 -1.72 -3.01
N MET A 224 -8.69 -1.08 -2.81
CA MET A 224 -8.41 -0.20 -1.66
C MET A 224 -9.18 1.12 -1.68
N LYS A 225 -9.97 1.39 -2.73
CA LYS A 225 -10.73 2.64 -2.92
C LYS A 225 -9.87 3.91 -2.89
N LEU A 226 -8.60 3.81 -3.34
CA LEU A 226 -7.68 4.94 -3.45
C LEU A 226 -7.83 5.70 -4.78
N ILE A 227 -8.26 4.99 -5.83
CA ILE A 227 -8.63 5.57 -7.12
C ILE A 227 -10.01 5.09 -7.55
N TYR A 228 -10.67 5.85 -8.43
CA TYR A 228 -11.90 5.40 -9.08
C TYR A 228 -11.62 4.26 -10.06
N ALA A 229 -12.62 3.40 -10.28
CA ALA A 229 -12.47 2.18 -11.08
C ALA A 229 -12.36 2.42 -12.59
N SER A 230 -12.98 3.50 -13.08
CA SER A 230 -12.99 3.84 -14.50
C SER A 230 -11.91 4.85 -14.85
N GLU A 231 -11.37 4.73 -16.06
CA GLU A 231 -10.72 5.85 -16.73
C GLU A 231 -11.74 6.98 -16.93
N ILE A 232 -11.28 8.20 -16.74
CA ILE A 232 -12.11 9.40 -16.83
C ILE A 232 -11.54 10.29 -17.92
N GLU A 233 -12.43 10.83 -18.73
CA GLU A 233 -12.11 11.89 -19.68
C GLU A 233 -12.34 13.26 -19.03
N SER A 234 -11.45 14.22 -19.29
CA SER A 234 -11.73 15.62 -18.98
C SER A 234 -12.87 16.14 -19.86
N GLY A 235 -13.37 17.33 -19.53
CA GLY A 235 -14.06 18.13 -20.54
C GLY A 235 -13.15 18.40 -21.75
N GLU A 236 -13.76 18.66 -22.90
CA GLU A 236 -13.01 19.01 -24.11
C GLU A 236 -12.29 20.35 -23.94
N TYR A 237 -11.00 20.37 -24.30
CA TYR A 237 -10.21 21.57 -24.39
C TYR A 237 -10.52 22.32 -25.68
N ARG A 238 -10.60 23.65 -25.58
CA ARG A 238 -10.65 24.56 -26.73
C ARG A 238 -9.26 24.78 -27.29
N GLU A 239 -9.17 25.04 -28.58
CA GLU A 239 -7.92 25.46 -29.21
C GLU A 239 -7.36 26.72 -28.53
N GLY A 240 -6.06 26.72 -28.23
CA GLY A 240 -5.40 27.76 -27.45
C GLY A 240 -5.62 27.69 -25.93
N GLN A 241 -6.54 26.85 -25.43
CA GLN A 241 -6.76 26.73 -23.99
C GLN A 241 -5.52 26.16 -23.29
N GLN A 242 -5.13 26.79 -22.18
CA GLN A 242 -4.00 26.39 -21.38
C GLN A 242 -4.42 25.67 -20.10
N THR A 243 -3.61 24.70 -19.69
CA THR A 243 -3.72 24.07 -18.37
C THR A 243 -2.33 23.73 -17.83
N SER A 244 -2.08 24.10 -16.57
CA SER A 244 -0.81 23.81 -15.90
C SER A 244 -0.96 22.65 -14.94
N TRP A 245 0.02 21.76 -15.00
CA TRP A 245 0.07 20.52 -14.25
C TRP A 245 1.40 20.44 -13.50
N ARG A 246 1.36 19.75 -12.36
CA ARG A 246 2.52 19.42 -11.56
C ARG A 246 2.53 17.93 -11.25
N CYS A 247 3.57 17.24 -11.70
CA CYS A 247 3.87 15.88 -11.31
C CYS A 247 5.10 15.89 -10.39
N VAL A 248 4.90 15.60 -9.10
CA VAL A 248 5.96 15.68 -8.09
C VAL A 248 6.63 17.07 -8.07
N ASN A 249 7.81 17.20 -8.70
CA ASN A 249 8.58 18.44 -8.80
C ASN A 249 8.55 19.06 -10.21
N ASP A 250 8.07 18.31 -11.21
CA ASP A 250 8.01 18.74 -12.60
C ASP A 250 6.69 19.46 -12.88
N THR A 251 6.79 20.75 -13.18
CA THR A 251 5.67 21.54 -13.71
C THR A 251 5.72 21.59 -15.23
N PHE A 252 4.55 21.51 -15.86
CA PHE A 252 4.40 21.66 -17.30
C PHE A 252 3.03 22.26 -17.64
N THR A 253 3.00 23.07 -18.69
CA THR A 253 1.79 23.71 -19.21
C THR A 253 1.44 23.14 -20.57
N LEU A 254 0.20 22.69 -20.70
CA LEU A 254 -0.35 22.18 -21.95
C LEU A 254 -1.18 23.29 -22.61
N THR A 255 -0.83 23.67 -23.84
CA THR A 255 -1.64 24.57 -24.68
C THR A 255 -2.27 23.75 -25.80
N CYS A 256 -3.59 23.65 -25.85
CA CYS A 256 -4.29 22.80 -26.79
C CYS A 256 -4.13 23.28 -28.24
N LYS A 257 -3.69 22.40 -29.15
CA LYS A 257 -3.46 22.74 -30.56
C LYS A 257 -4.73 22.72 -31.40
N THR A 258 -5.74 21.95 -30.99
CA THR A 258 -6.96 21.71 -31.77
C THR A 258 -8.15 21.47 -30.86
N GLN A 259 -9.34 21.89 -31.25
CA GLN A 259 -10.58 21.58 -30.53
C GLN A 259 -10.88 20.07 -30.49
N GLY A 260 -11.73 19.66 -29.54
CA GLY A 260 -12.23 18.28 -29.43
C GLY A 260 -11.23 17.29 -28.84
N VAL A 261 -10.30 17.79 -28.02
CA VAL A 261 -9.31 17.00 -27.30
C VAL A 261 -9.71 16.92 -25.83
N ALA A 262 -9.75 15.73 -25.25
CA ALA A 262 -9.94 15.51 -23.82
C ALA A 262 -8.73 14.73 -23.27
N LEU A 263 -8.30 15.01 -22.04
CA LEU A 263 -7.30 14.21 -21.35
C LEU A 263 -7.94 12.98 -20.74
N VAL A 264 -7.25 11.84 -20.81
CA VAL A 264 -7.68 10.58 -20.19
C VAL A 264 -6.82 10.29 -18.96
N TYR A 265 -7.45 9.99 -17.83
CA TYR A 265 -6.75 9.77 -16.56
C TYR A 265 -7.49 8.85 -15.59
N TYR A 266 -6.74 8.24 -14.67
CA TYR A 266 -7.30 7.70 -13.43
C TYR A 266 -7.34 8.77 -12.35
N LYS A 267 -8.50 8.96 -11.71
CA LYS A 267 -8.69 9.97 -10.66
C LYS A 267 -8.59 9.34 -9.27
N PHE A 268 -7.89 10.01 -8.36
CA PHE A 268 -7.87 9.61 -6.95
C PHE A 268 -9.23 9.87 -6.30
N THR A 269 -9.64 9.02 -5.37
CA THR A 269 -10.80 9.27 -4.52
C THR A 269 -10.49 10.36 -3.49
N PRO A 270 -11.48 10.88 -2.73
CA PRO A 270 -11.18 11.76 -1.60
C PRO A 270 -10.19 11.14 -0.62
N VAL A 271 -10.40 9.85 -0.27
CA VAL A 271 -9.50 9.09 0.60
C VAL A 271 -8.10 8.98 0.00
N GLY A 272 -7.98 8.60 -1.27
CA GLY A 272 -6.68 8.54 -1.94
C GLY A 272 -5.98 9.90 -2.00
N SER A 273 -6.73 10.99 -2.19
CA SER A 273 -6.19 12.36 -2.24
C SER A 273 -5.68 12.83 -0.88
N GLU A 274 -6.36 12.46 0.20
CA GLU A 274 -5.90 12.73 1.56
C GLU A 274 -4.62 11.95 1.86
N LEU A 275 -4.61 10.63 1.60
CA LEU A 275 -3.41 9.80 1.83
C LEU A 275 -2.22 10.17 0.93
N PHE A 276 -2.47 10.69 -0.28
CA PHE A 276 -1.44 11.20 -1.18
C PHE A 276 -0.59 12.33 -0.54
N LYS A 277 -1.15 13.08 0.42
CA LYS A 277 -0.43 14.14 1.16
C LYS A 277 0.70 13.57 2.01
N LEU A 278 0.52 12.36 2.54
CA LEU A 278 1.42 11.73 3.52
C LEU A 278 2.61 11.01 2.88
N VAL A 279 2.47 10.61 1.63
CA VAL A 279 3.46 9.77 0.95
C VAL A 279 4.57 10.63 0.36
N GLY A 280 5.82 10.22 0.60
CA GLY A 280 7.01 10.78 -0.03
C GLY A 280 6.96 10.58 -1.55
N LYS A 281 7.29 11.64 -2.29
CA LYS A 281 7.11 11.68 -3.76
C LYS A 281 8.48 11.64 -4.41
N ASN A 282 8.67 10.69 -5.32
CA ASN A 282 9.88 10.55 -6.12
C ASN A 282 9.54 10.81 -7.59
N THR A 283 10.39 11.56 -8.29
CA THR A 283 10.20 11.80 -9.72
C THR A 283 10.29 10.49 -10.49
N ASN A 284 9.48 10.37 -11.53
CA ASN A 284 9.53 9.25 -12.48
C ASN A 284 9.85 9.82 -13.88
N PRO A 285 11.14 9.96 -14.24
CA PRO A 285 11.54 10.58 -15.51
C PRO A 285 10.99 9.84 -16.73
N LEU A 286 10.92 8.50 -16.66
CA LEU A 286 10.40 7.66 -17.74
C LEU A 286 8.91 7.91 -17.98
N TYR A 287 8.12 8.02 -16.91
CA TYR A 287 6.72 8.45 -17.01
C TYR A 287 6.60 9.82 -17.66
N MET A 288 7.36 10.80 -17.16
CA MET A 288 7.30 12.17 -17.65
C MET A 288 7.69 12.29 -19.13
N GLN A 289 8.70 11.55 -19.57
CA GLN A 289 9.11 11.48 -20.96
C GLN A 289 7.99 10.87 -21.83
N ASN A 290 7.44 9.73 -21.42
CA ASN A 290 6.42 9.00 -22.19
C ASN A 290 5.13 9.80 -22.31
N ILE A 291 4.63 10.38 -21.21
CA ILE A 291 3.38 11.15 -21.24
C ILE A 291 3.53 12.45 -22.04
N LYS A 292 4.66 13.16 -21.90
CA LYS A 292 4.92 14.36 -22.72
C LYS A 292 5.00 14.00 -24.20
N SER A 293 5.68 12.91 -24.56
CA SER A 293 5.79 12.44 -25.95
C SER A 293 4.42 12.25 -26.61
N ILE A 294 3.50 11.55 -25.95
CA ILE A 294 2.12 11.35 -26.47
C ILE A 294 1.36 12.68 -26.51
N LEU A 295 1.41 13.47 -25.43
CA LEU A 295 0.65 14.72 -25.37
C LEU A 295 1.14 15.78 -26.36
N THR A 296 2.40 15.75 -26.82
CA THR A 296 2.89 16.70 -27.83
C THR A 296 2.18 16.60 -29.17
N GLU A 297 1.44 15.53 -29.46
CA GLU A 297 0.65 15.47 -30.69
C GLU A 297 -0.48 16.52 -30.70
N VAL A 298 -1.15 16.69 -29.56
CA VAL A 298 -2.35 17.53 -29.43
C VAL A 298 -2.16 18.77 -28.55
N PHE A 299 -1.05 18.87 -27.82
CA PHE A 299 -0.69 20.03 -27.00
C PHE A 299 0.71 20.57 -27.36
N ASN A 300 0.90 21.88 -27.26
CA ASN A 300 2.23 22.46 -27.06
C ASN A 300 2.55 22.36 -25.55
N ILE A 301 3.75 21.88 -25.21
CA ILE A 301 4.17 21.67 -23.82
C ILE A 301 5.30 22.65 -23.49
N ALA A 302 5.10 23.45 -22.45
CA ALA A 302 6.10 24.36 -21.89
C ALA A 302 6.40 23.99 -20.43
#